data_AF-A0A2C6A9M8-F1
#
_entry.id   AF-A0A2C6A9M8-F1
#
_cell.length_a   1.000
_cell.length_b   1.000
_cell.length_c   1.000
_cell.angle_alpha   90.00
_cell.angle_beta   90.00
_cell.angle_gamma   90.00
#
_symmetry.space_group_name_H-M   'P 1'
#
loop_
_entity.id
_entity.type
_entity.pdbx_description
1 polymer ?
#
loop_
_entity_poly.entity_id
_entity_poly.type
_entity_poly.pdbx_seq_one_letter_code
_entity_poly.pdbx_strand_id
1 'polypeptide(L)'
;MKKILLAILLLFTLVACGNLETYHTPSAINKGQKTVRLVDFPVDFEGRVTKDLEKKGWNVYVGKTGNQTIEVGLYNLKLDILGYGTGYLKFTDLRTGKEFARYKFRMADPDNVQKEIVKILEAVPGA
;
A
#
# COMPACT_ATOMS: atom_id res chain seq x y z
N MET A 1 -25.16 -32.08 0.97
CA MET A 1 -24.43 -31.63 -0.24
C MET A 1 -24.35 -30.10 -0.39
N LYS A 2 -25.37 -29.29 -0.03
CA LYS A 2 -25.30 -27.82 -0.12
C LYS A 2 -24.20 -27.15 0.73
N LYS A 3 -23.89 -27.69 1.92
CA LYS A 3 -22.90 -27.09 2.86
C LYS A 3 -21.44 -27.22 2.39
N ILE A 4 -21.10 -28.30 1.68
CA ILE A 4 -19.76 -28.54 1.15
C ILE A 4 -19.49 -27.61 -0.04
N LEU A 5 -20.49 -27.41 -0.92
CA LEU A 5 -20.36 -26.46 -2.03
C LEU A 5 -20.24 -25.01 -1.53
N LEU A 6 -20.98 -24.64 -0.48
CA LEU A 6 -20.88 -23.31 0.14
C LEU A 6 -19.51 -23.09 0.80
N ALA A 7 -18.97 -24.12 1.47
CA ALA A 7 -17.64 -24.07 2.08
C ALA A 7 -16.51 -23.98 1.04
N ILE A 8 -16.65 -24.67 -0.10
CA ILE A 8 -15.70 -24.57 -1.23
C ILE A 8 -15.82 -23.19 -1.90
N LEU A 9 -17.03 -22.67 -2.10
CA LEU A 9 -17.24 -21.32 -2.62
C LEU A 9 -16.67 -20.26 -1.67
N LEU A 10 -16.82 -20.43 -0.35
CA LEU A 10 -16.18 -19.58 0.66
C LEU A 10 -14.65 -19.70 0.65
N LEU A 11 -14.10 -20.90 0.42
CA LEU A 11 -12.66 -21.11 0.24
C LEU A 11 -12.12 -20.36 -0.98
N PHE A 12 -12.92 -20.23 -2.05
CA PHE A 12 -12.59 -19.42 -3.23
C PHE A 12 -12.84 -17.91 -3.03
N THR A 13 -13.70 -17.50 -2.09
CA THR A 13 -13.84 -16.06 -1.73
C THR A 13 -12.66 -15.53 -0.89
N LEU A 14 -11.82 -16.43 -0.36
CA LEU A 14 -10.59 -16.12 0.36
C LEU A 14 -9.35 -16.16 -0.56
N VAL A 15 -9.51 -15.87 -1.85
CA VAL A 15 -8.37 -15.37 -2.64
C VAL A 15 -8.01 -14.00 -2.06
N ALA A 16 -7.14 -14.03 -1.05
CA ALA A 16 -6.60 -12.84 -0.40
C ALA A 16 -6.04 -11.91 -1.49
N CYS A 17 -6.71 -10.77 -1.69
CA CYS A 17 -6.33 -9.75 -2.67
C CYS A 17 -4.91 -9.20 -2.41
N GLY A 18 -4.38 -9.42 -1.21
CA GLY A 18 -2.95 -9.35 -0.90
C GLY A 18 -2.61 -9.86 0.50
N ASN A 19 -1.32 -9.91 0.79
CA ASN A 19 -0.74 -10.37 2.05
C ASN A 19 0.18 -9.28 2.60
N LEU A 20 -0.09 -8.82 3.82
CA LEU A 20 0.74 -7.85 4.53
C LEU A 20 1.75 -8.58 5.42
N GLU A 21 3.03 -8.34 5.16
CA GLU A 21 4.16 -8.74 6.00
C GLU A 21 4.65 -7.50 6.74
N THR A 22 4.68 -7.53 8.08
CA THR A 22 5.26 -6.46 8.91
C THR A 22 6.58 -6.95 9.50
N TYR A 23 7.62 -6.12 9.43
CA TYR A 23 8.96 -6.48 9.90
C TYR A 23 9.29 -5.84 11.24
N HIS A 24 8.86 -4.60 11.42
CA HIS A 24 9.00 -3.85 12.66
C HIS A 24 8.01 -2.68 12.67
N THR A 25 7.77 -2.12 13.84
CA THR A 25 7.02 -0.88 13.97
C THR A 25 7.97 0.31 13.79
N PRO A 26 7.71 1.23 12.85
CA PRO A 26 8.52 2.45 12.72
C PRO A 26 8.35 3.34 13.96
N SER A 27 9.38 4.14 14.28
CA SER A 27 9.28 5.11 15.37
C SER A 27 8.14 6.09 15.11
N ALA A 28 7.51 6.60 16.17
CA ALA A 28 6.42 7.55 16.03
C ALA A 28 6.82 8.77 15.17
N ILE A 29 5.86 9.27 14.39
CA ILE A 29 5.98 10.49 13.60
C ILE A 29 5.17 11.61 14.25
N ASN A 30 5.57 12.85 13.99
CA ASN A 30 4.78 14.03 14.34
C ASN A 30 4.10 14.63 13.10
N LYS A 31 3.26 15.66 13.29
CA LYS A 31 2.54 16.35 12.20
C LYS A 31 3.46 16.85 11.07
N GLY A 32 4.66 17.35 11.40
CA GLY A 32 5.65 17.78 10.40
C GLY A 32 6.32 16.63 9.65
N GLN A 33 6.17 15.40 10.15
CA GLN A 33 6.70 14.16 9.59
C GLN A 33 5.64 13.31 8.89
N LYS A 34 4.37 13.75 8.80
CA LYS A 34 3.37 13.13 7.90
C LYS A 34 3.70 13.46 6.44
N THR A 35 4.85 13.00 5.97
CA THR A 35 5.37 13.19 4.63
C THR A 35 5.67 11.85 4.00
N VAL A 36 5.10 11.59 2.82
CA VAL A 36 5.21 10.31 2.13
C VAL A 36 5.59 10.52 0.67
N ARG A 37 6.51 9.69 0.19
CA ARG A 37 6.92 9.61 -1.21
C ARG A 37 6.30 8.39 -1.88
N LEU A 38 5.66 8.59 -3.02
CA LEU A 38 5.17 7.52 -3.89
C LEU A 38 6.17 7.29 -5.04
N VAL A 39 6.58 6.04 -5.24
CA VAL A 39 7.61 5.67 -6.23
C VAL A 39 7.08 4.59 -7.17
N ASP A 40 7.29 4.82 -8.47
CA ASP A 40 7.01 3.89 -9.58
C ASP A 40 5.52 3.49 -9.74
N PHE A 41 4.60 4.38 -9.35
CA PHE A 41 3.16 4.21 -9.58
C PHE A 41 2.71 4.77 -10.95
N PRO A 42 1.69 4.17 -11.59
CA PRO A 42 0.98 4.83 -12.70
C PRO A 42 0.35 6.15 -12.26
N VAL A 43 0.42 7.19 -13.10
CA VAL A 43 -0.01 8.57 -12.78
C VAL A 43 -1.45 8.64 -12.25
N ASP A 44 -2.39 7.93 -12.88
CA ASP A 44 -3.79 7.94 -12.46
C ASP A 44 -3.99 7.31 -11.07
N PHE A 45 -3.22 6.28 -10.75
CA PHE A 45 -3.26 5.61 -9.45
C PHE A 45 -2.69 6.54 -8.37
N GLU A 46 -1.54 7.13 -8.66
CA GLU A 46 -0.86 8.08 -7.79
C GLU A 46 -1.76 9.27 -7.44
N GLY A 47 -2.43 9.87 -8.43
CA GLY A 47 -3.35 10.99 -8.21
C GLY A 47 -4.53 10.67 -7.27
N ARG A 48 -5.00 9.41 -7.24
CA ARG A 48 -6.06 8.98 -6.31
C ARG A 48 -5.54 8.75 -4.90
N VAL A 49 -4.41 8.05 -4.76
CA VAL A 49 -3.74 7.84 -3.45
C VAL A 49 -3.39 9.17 -2.82
N THR A 50 -2.84 10.10 -3.60
CA THR A 50 -2.49 11.46 -3.15
C THR A 50 -3.70 12.16 -2.54
N LYS A 51 -4.83 12.20 -3.25
CA LYS A 51 -6.07 12.84 -2.75
C LYS A 51 -6.56 12.23 -1.43
N ASP A 52 -6.47 10.91 -1.28
CA ASP A 52 -6.95 10.25 -0.07
C ASP A 52 -6.00 10.45 1.12
N LEU A 53 -4.70 10.51 0.87
CA LEU A 53 -3.68 10.80 1.89
C LEU A 53 -3.71 12.27 2.33
N GLU A 54 -3.87 13.21 1.40
CA GLU A 54 -3.98 14.65 1.71
C GLU A 54 -5.20 14.96 2.59
N LYS A 55 -6.35 14.29 2.36
CA LYS A 55 -7.51 14.37 3.25
C LYS A 55 -7.21 13.89 4.67
N LYS A 56 -6.18 13.06 4.86
CA LYS A 56 -5.69 12.56 6.15
C LYS A 56 -4.52 13.39 6.71
N GLY A 57 -4.18 14.51 6.06
CA GLY A 57 -3.12 15.42 6.51
C GLY A 57 -1.71 14.98 6.17
N TRP A 58 -1.53 14.06 5.22
CA TRP A 58 -0.23 13.73 4.66
C TRP A 58 0.16 14.72 3.57
N ASN A 59 1.43 15.14 3.58
CA ASN A 59 2.04 15.79 2.42
C ASN A 59 2.64 14.71 1.52
N VAL A 60 2.11 14.61 0.31
CA VAL A 60 2.50 13.55 -0.65
C VAL A 60 3.46 14.10 -1.69
N TYR A 61 4.53 13.37 -1.94
CA TYR A 61 5.56 13.70 -2.92
C TYR A 61 5.61 12.59 -3.98
N VAL A 62 5.74 13.02 -5.22
CA VAL A 62 5.75 12.16 -6.39
C VAL A 62 7.17 12.06 -6.95
N GLY A 63 7.64 10.83 -7.19
CA GLY A 63 8.99 10.59 -7.69
C GLY A 63 10.08 10.85 -6.65
N LYS A 64 11.35 10.82 -7.06
CA LYS A 64 12.53 10.75 -6.17
C LYS A 64 13.01 12.10 -5.60
N THR A 65 12.12 13.03 -5.25
CA THR A 65 12.51 14.37 -4.81
C THR A 65 12.10 14.68 -3.36
N GLY A 66 12.96 15.40 -2.63
CA GLY A 66 12.67 15.94 -1.29
C GLY A 66 13.10 15.10 -0.09
N ASN A 67 12.74 15.57 1.11
CA ASN A 67 13.09 14.98 2.41
C ASN A 67 11.84 14.42 3.10
N GLN A 68 11.36 13.25 2.65
CA GLN A 68 10.17 12.60 3.18
C GLN A 68 10.50 11.65 4.32
N THR A 69 9.50 11.38 5.16
CA THR A 69 9.64 10.46 6.29
C THR A 69 9.41 9.01 5.86
N ILE A 70 8.47 8.78 4.95
CA ILE A 70 8.12 7.45 4.48
C ILE A 70 8.19 7.38 2.95
N GLU A 71 8.67 6.25 2.44
CA GLU A 71 8.51 5.88 1.04
C GLU A 71 7.55 4.70 0.92
N VAL A 72 6.63 4.79 -0.05
CA VAL A 72 5.89 3.65 -0.58
C VAL A 72 6.33 3.46 -2.01
N GLY A 73 6.99 2.34 -2.29
CA GLY A 73 7.39 1.98 -3.65
C GLY A 73 6.58 0.81 -4.18
N LEU A 74 6.19 0.90 -5.45
CA LEU A 74 5.55 -0.17 -6.19
C LEU A 74 6.60 -0.98 -6.95
N TYR A 75 6.62 -2.29 -6.74
CA TYR A 75 7.60 -3.18 -7.33
C TYR A 75 6.96 -4.38 -7.99
N ASN A 76 7.61 -4.87 -9.05
CA ASN A 76 7.20 -6.06 -9.81
C ASN A 76 5.74 -6.01 -10.28
N LEU A 77 5.24 -4.82 -10.63
CA LEU A 77 3.89 -4.67 -11.18
C LEU A 77 3.82 -5.41 -12.51
N LYS A 78 2.95 -6.42 -12.57
CA LYS A 78 2.56 -7.11 -13.80
C LYS A 78 1.06 -6.97 -13.94
N LEU A 79 0.64 -6.26 -14.98
CA LEU A 79 -0.77 -6.11 -15.33
C LEU A 79 -1.17 -7.22 -16.28
N ASP A 80 -2.34 -7.82 -16.04
CA ASP A 80 -2.98 -8.68 -17.03
C ASP A 80 -3.82 -7.85 -18.02
N ILE A 81 -4.40 -8.52 -19.01
CA ILE A 81 -5.20 -7.93 -20.09
C ILE A 81 -6.43 -7.17 -19.54
N LEU A 82 -6.91 -7.56 -18.36
CA LEU A 82 -8.08 -6.98 -17.72
C LEU A 82 -7.72 -5.83 -16.77
N GLY A 83 -6.43 -5.49 -16.66
CA GLY A 83 -5.92 -4.43 -15.78
C GLY A 83 -5.69 -4.89 -14.34
N TYR A 84 -5.84 -6.17 -14.03
CA TYR A 84 -5.52 -6.70 -12.71
C TYR A 84 -4.01 -6.87 -12.55
N GLY A 85 -3.50 -6.40 -11.42
CA GLY A 85 -2.08 -6.40 -11.11
C GLY A 85 -1.66 -7.54 -10.18
N THR A 86 -0.50 -8.11 -10.43
CA THR A 86 0.33 -8.72 -9.38
C THR A 86 1.51 -7.80 -9.10
N GLY A 87 1.96 -7.75 -7.86
CA GLY A 87 3.08 -6.92 -7.47
C GLY A 87 3.22 -6.85 -5.96
N TYR A 88 4.07 -5.96 -5.48
CA TYR A 88 4.08 -5.64 -4.06
C TYR A 88 4.41 -4.18 -3.81
N LEU A 89 3.89 -3.69 -2.69
CA LEU A 89 4.25 -2.41 -2.11
C LEU A 89 5.32 -2.64 -1.06
N LYS A 90 6.33 -1.78 -1.05
CA LYS A 90 7.37 -1.73 -0.01
C LYS A 90 7.25 -0.41 0.74
N PHE A 91 7.09 -0.48 2.05
CA PHE A 91 7.00 0.67 2.94
C PHE A 91 8.31 0.83 3.71
N THR A 92 8.98 1.95 3.52
CA THR A 92 10.31 2.23 4.10
C THR A 92 10.25 3.47 4.96
N ASP A 93 10.75 3.39 6.19
CA ASP A 93 11.00 4.57 7.03
C ASP A 93 12.33 5.19 6.58
N LEU A 94 12.25 6.32 5.90
CA LEU A 94 13.42 6.98 5.30
C LEU A 94 14.36 7.58 6.35
N ARG A 95 13.90 7.78 7.59
CA ARG A 95 14.78 8.23 8.70
C ARG A 95 15.77 7.14 9.12
N THR A 96 15.40 5.88 8.95
CA THR A 96 16.22 4.72 9.33
C THR A 96 16.72 3.91 8.13
N GLY A 97 16.13 4.15 6.94
CA GLY A 97 16.38 3.37 5.73
C GLY A 97 15.79 1.95 5.77
N LYS A 98 15.01 1.60 6.80
CA LYS A 98 14.52 0.23 6.99
C LYS A 98 13.11 0.04 6.43
N GLU A 99 12.89 -1.09 5.79
CA GLU A 99 11.57 -1.54 5.37
C GLU A 99 10.78 -2.05 6.58
N PHE A 100 9.64 -1.43 6.86
CA PHE A 100 8.81 -1.77 8.02
C PHE A 100 7.59 -2.63 7.66
N ALA A 101 7.13 -2.54 6.40
CA ALA A 101 6.03 -3.38 5.90
C ALA A 101 6.16 -3.67 4.39
N ARG A 102 5.59 -4.79 3.97
CA ARG A 102 5.44 -5.20 2.58
C ARG A 102 4.04 -5.73 2.33
N TYR A 103 3.35 -5.18 1.35
CA TYR A 103 2.04 -5.69 0.94
C TYR A 103 2.12 -6.33 -0.44
N LYS A 104 2.08 -7.66 -0.50
CA LYS A 104 2.11 -8.44 -1.75
C LYS A 104 0.70 -8.65 -2.25
N PHE A 105 0.36 -8.17 -3.43
CA PHE A 105 -0.98 -8.30 -3.99
C PHE A 105 -1.00 -9.17 -5.25
N ARG A 106 -2.09 -9.92 -5.42
CA ARG A 106 -2.32 -10.79 -6.58
C ARG A 106 -3.73 -10.57 -7.09
N MET A 107 -3.87 -10.34 -8.40
CA MET A 107 -5.16 -10.10 -9.04
C MET A 107 -5.97 -9.00 -8.33
N ALA A 108 -5.28 -7.96 -7.86
CA ALA A 108 -5.91 -6.95 -7.02
C ALA A 108 -6.55 -5.86 -7.88
N ASP A 109 -7.78 -5.51 -7.52
CA ASP A 109 -8.40 -4.26 -7.93
C ASP A 109 -7.50 -3.10 -7.48
N PRO A 110 -7.09 -2.19 -8.37
CA PRO A 110 -6.36 -0.98 -8.02
C PRO A 110 -6.93 -0.23 -6.80
N ASP A 111 -8.24 -0.22 -6.60
CA ASP A 111 -8.87 0.47 -5.46
C ASP A 111 -8.59 -0.22 -4.12
N ASN A 112 -8.44 -1.54 -4.11
CA ASN A 112 -8.04 -2.28 -2.91
C ASN A 112 -6.59 -1.99 -2.54
N VAL A 113 -5.70 -1.89 -3.54
CA VAL A 113 -4.30 -1.53 -3.30
C VAL A 113 -4.19 -0.10 -2.76
N GLN A 114 -4.97 0.84 -3.30
CA GLN A 114 -5.04 2.23 -2.80
C GLN A 114 -5.44 2.27 -1.32
N LYS A 115 -6.52 1.56 -0.96
CA LYS A 115 -7.01 1.48 0.44
C LYS A 115 -5.96 0.92 1.39
N GLU A 116 -5.23 -0.12 0.98
CA GLU A 116 -4.19 -0.71 1.83
C GLU A 116 -2.98 0.24 2.01
N ILE A 117 -2.63 1.06 1.02
CA ILE A 117 -1.61 2.12 1.21
C ILE A 117 -2.03 3.08 2.32
N VAL A 118 -3.24 3.63 2.22
CA VAL A 118 -3.76 4.59 3.21
C VAL A 118 -3.82 3.94 4.59
N LYS A 119 -4.34 2.72 4.69
CA LYS A 119 -4.47 1.98 5.94
C LYS A 119 -3.11 1.71 6.61
N ILE A 120 -2.10 1.29 5.85
CA ILE A 120 -0.77 1.00 6.41
C ILE A 120 -0.08 2.28 6.87
N LEU A 121 -0.21 3.38 6.13
CA LEU A 121 0.35 4.67 6.51
C LEU A 121 -0.31 5.24 7.76
N GLU A 122 -1.64 5.18 7.86
CA GLU A 122 -2.39 5.63 9.05
C GLU A 122 -2.19 4.72 10.27
N ALA A 123 -1.62 3.52 10.10
CA ALA A 123 -1.22 2.65 11.21
C ALA A 123 0.17 2.98 11.77
N VAL A 124 0.93 3.88 11.14
CA VAL A 124 2.22 4.36 11.67
C VAL A 124 1.95 5.15 12.97
N PRO A 125 2.67 4.89 14.07
CA PRO A 125 2.41 5.60 15.32
C PRO A 125 2.55 7.12 15.14
N GLY A 126 1.54 7.88 15.56
CA GLY A 126 1.53 9.35 15.45
C GLY A 126 1.13 9.90 14.07
N ALA A 127 0.75 9.04 13.12
CA ALA A 127 -0.01 9.45 11.94
C ALA A 127 -1.37 9.99 12.37
#